data_AF-A0AAW8BL63-F1
#
_entry.id   AF-A0AAW8BL63-F1
#
_cell.length_a   1.000
_cell.length_b   1.000
_cell.length_c   1.000
_cell.angle_alpha   90.00
_cell.angle_beta   90.00
_cell.angle_gamma   90.00
#
_symmetry.space_group_name_H-M   'P 1'
#
loop_
_entity.id
_entity.type
_entity.pdbx_description
1 polymer ?
#
loop_
_entity_poly.entity_id
_entity_poly.type
_entity_poly.pdbx_seq_one_letter_code
_entity_poly.pdbx_strand_id
1 'polypeptide(L)'
;MEFLASRVRDPSVSEELSDMIRDNVVLLDLSDPASSELVDLIIDELPNHIATLEDTRLRDHLTKIFANLLCYAREQRSYNRDPSQDTCFTMGPYPARYFRLDNLMSSALRQLTKTDFVRIDVSDYTTEQRALVRDYVDKLGNPRVLVVGDDRPTTQ
;
A
#
# COMPACT_ATOMS: atom_id res chain seq x y z
N MET A 1 3.21 0.29 14.95
CA MET A 1 4.61 0.58 14.58
C MET A 1 5.59 0.13 15.66
N GLU A 2 5.35 0.39 16.95
CA GLU A 2 6.24 -0.08 18.04
C GLU A 2 6.53 -1.58 17.98
N PHE A 3 5.50 -2.39 17.74
CA PHE A 3 5.66 -3.83 17.52
C PHE A 3 6.66 -4.15 16.40
N LEU A 4 6.55 -3.49 15.25
CA LEU A 4 7.44 -3.71 14.10
C LEU A 4 8.86 -3.24 14.42
N ALA A 5 9.02 -2.06 15.00
CA ALA A 5 10.34 -1.53 15.40
C ALA A 5 11.07 -2.47 16.36
N SER A 6 10.34 -3.10 17.30
CA SER A 6 10.92 -4.06 18.25
C SER A 6 11.35 -5.40 17.64
N ARG A 7 10.95 -5.69 16.40
CA ARG A 7 11.14 -6.99 15.74
C ARG A 7 12.11 -6.96 14.56
N VAL A 8 12.25 -5.82 13.90
CA VAL A 8 13.20 -5.65 12.79
C VAL A 8 14.63 -5.72 13.32
N ARG A 9 15.51 -6.46 12.63
CA ARG A 9 16.91 -6.61 13.04
C ARG A 9 17.79 -5.47 12.53
N ASP A 10 17.41 -4.88 11.40
CA ASP A 10 18.11 -3.72 10.86
C ASP A 10 17.90 -2.49 11.75
N PRO A 11 18.98 -1.93 12.35
CA PRO A 11 18.89 -0.77 13.22
C PRO A 11 18.37 0.48 12.49
N SER A 12 18.69 0.65 11.20
CA SER A 12 18.28 1.82 10.42
C SER A 12 16.76 1.83 10.19
N VAL A 13 16.19 0.67 9.89
CA VAL A 13 14.74 0.50 9.74
C VAL A 13 14.03 0.60 11.09
N SER A 14 14.62 0.09 12.17
CA SER A 14 14.08 0.26 13.53
C SER A 14 14.04 1.73 13.96
N GLU A 15 15.08 2.51 13.62
CA GLU A 15 15.17 3.93 13.93
C GLU A 15 14.15 4.74 13.11
N GLU A 16 14.01 4.44 11.82
CA GLU A 16 12.97 5.02 10.95
C GLU A 16 11.56 4.79 11.50
N LEU A 17 11.24 3.55 11.90
CA LEU A 17 9.94 3.22 12.48
C LEU A 17 9.68 3.97 13.81
N SER A 18 10.73 4.22 14.59
CA SER A 18 10.67 4.98 15.84
C SER A 18 10.44 6.47 15.59
N ASP A 19 11.11 7.05 14.60
CA ASP A 19 10.91 8.43 14.18
C ASP A 19 9.49 8.64 13.61
N MET A 20 8.97 7.68 12.84
CA MET A 20 7.59 7.71 12.35
C MET A 20 6.55 7.73 13.48
N ILE A 21 6.79 6.99 14.57
CA ILE A 21 5.94 7.02 15.77
C ILE A 21 5.98 8.41 16.41
N ARG A 22 7.19 8.98 16.57
CA ARG A 22 7.40 10.29 17.19
C ARG A 22 6.72 11.41 16.40
N ASP A 23 6.81 11.34 15.07
CA ASP A 23 6.35 12.40 14.17
C ASP A 23 4.90 12.19 13.69
N ASN A 24 4.23 11.12 14.15
CA ASN A 24 2.88 10.71 13.76
C ASN A 24 2.71 10.57 12.23
N VAL A 25 3.75 10.07 11.58
CA VAL A 25 3.79 9.84 10.13
C VAL A 25 3.50 8.37 9.83
N VAL A 26 2.56 8.11 8.91
CA VAL A 26 2.14 6.75 8.52
C VAL A 26 2.48 6.49 7.06
N LEU A 27 3.72 6.78 6.65
CA LEU A 27 4.20 6.41 5.32
C LEU A 27 5.37 5.45 5.46
N LEU A 28 5.09 4.17 5.32
CA LEU A 28 6.08 3.11 5.43
C LEU A 28 6.35 2.59 4.02
N ASP A 29 7.57 2.83 3.51
CA ASP A 29 7.97 2.35 2.19
C ASP A 29 8.41 0.89 2.29
N LEU A 30 7.62 -0.01 1.70
CA LEU A 30 7.91 -1.46 1.67
C LEU A 30 8.55 -1.92 0.37
N SER A 31 8.75 -1.00 -0.56
CA SER A 31 9.14 -1.32 -1.92
C SER A 31 10.65 -1.30 -2.16
N ASP A 32 11.45 -1.15 -1.11
CA ASP A 32 12.88 -1.45 -1.19
C ASP A 32 13.09 -2.95 -0.95
N PRO A 33 13.84 -3.67 -1.81
CA PRO A 33 14.26 -5.05 -1.52
C PRO A 33 14.91 -5.22 -0.13
N ALA A 34 15.59 -4.20 0.40
CA ALA A 34 16.13 -4.19 1.76
C ALA A 34 15.03 -4.27 2.84
N SER A 35 13.81 -3.84 2.53
CA SER A 35 12.64 -3.94 3.41
C SER A 35 12.00 -5.35 3.42
N SER A 36 12.60 -6.36 2.78
CA SER A 36 12.03 -7.72 2.70
C SER A 36 11.72 -8.31 4.08
N GLU A 37 12.58 -8.08 5.08
CA GLU A 37 12.34 -8.54 6.45
C GLU A 37 11.11 -7.86 7.06
N LEU A 38 10.98 -6.54 6.88
CA LEU A 38 9.84 -5.77 7.38
C LEU A 38 8.53 -6.21 6.68
N VAL A 39 8.58 -6.48 5.38
CA VAL A 39 7.46 -7.04 4.63
C VAL A 39 7.02 -8.38 5.21
N ASP A 40 7.97 -9.29 5.47
CA ASP A 40 7.67 -10.60 6.04
C ASP A 40 7.09 -10.47 7.46
N LEU A 41 7.63 -9.58 8.31
CA LEU A 41 7.08 -9.29 9.64
C LEU A 41 5.63 -8.76 9.59
N ILE A 42 5.34 -7.87 8.65
CA ILE A 42 3.99 -7.32 8.47
C ILE A 42 3.00 -8.40 8.02
N ILE A 43 3.42 -9.32 7.16
CA ILE A 43 2.53 -10.37 6.64
C ILE A 43 2.35 -11.49 7.66
N ASP A 44 3.44 -11.95 8.26
CA ASP A 44 3.49 -13.21 9.01
C ASP A 44 3.33 -13.01 10.53
N GLU A 45 3.75 -11.86 11.08
CA GLU A 45 3.72 -11.63 12.55
C GLU A 45 2.66 -10.62 13.00
N LEU A 46 2.47 -9.52 12.28
CA LEU A 46 1.54 -8.45 12.68
C LEU A 46 0.07 -8.94 12.86
N PRO A 47 -0.50 -9.78 11.96
CA PRO A 47 -1.87 -10.27 12.14
C PRO A 47 -2.01 -11.15 13.39
N ASN A 48 -1.00 -11.97 13.66
CA ASN A 48 -0.97 -12.84 14.82
C ASN A 48 -0.90 -12.02 16.11
N HIS A 49 -0.07 -10.96 16.12
CA HIS A 49 -0.02 -10.04 17.25
C HIS A 49 -1.37 -9.35 17.51
N ILE A 50 -2.03 -8.83 16.46
CA ILE A 50 -3.35 -8.21 16.59
C ILE A 50 -4.38 -9.22 17.10
N ALA A 51 -4.33 -10.48 16.67
CA ALA A 51 -5.24 -11.53 17.12
C ALA A 51 -5.10 -11.83 18.62
N THR A 52 -3.90 -11.69 19.20
CA THR A 52 -3.63 -11.91 20.63
C THR A 52 -4.13 -10.80 21.55
N LEU A 53 -4.60 -9.67 21.02
CA LEU A 53 -5.13 -8.58 21.83
C LEU A 53 -6.45 -8.99 22.51
N GLU A 54 -6.54 -8.77 23.83
CA GLU A 54 -7.73 -9.08 24.63
C GLU A 54 -8.91 -8.16 24.27
N ASP A 55 -8.64 -6.89 23.97
CA ASP A 55 -9.66 -5.93 23.57
C ASP A 55 -10.15 -6.21 22.15
N THR A 56 -11.37 -6.74 22.07
CA THR A 56 -12.02 -7.10 20.81
C THR A 56 -12.32 -5.88 19.94
N ARG A 57 -12.66 -4.72 20.53
CA ARG A 57 -12.93 -3.49 19.76
C ARG A 57 -11.63 -2.96 19.16
N LEU A 58 -10.55 -2.98 19.93
CA LEU A 58 -9.22 -2.59 19.46
C LEU A 58 -8.74 -3.53 18.35
N ARG A 59 -8.88 -4.85 18.53
CA ARG A 59 -8.53 -5.85 17.52
C ARG A 59 -9.25 -5.61 16.20
N ASP A 60 -10.57 -5.42 16.24
CA ASP A 60 -11.38 -5.17 15.04
C ASP A 60 -11.00 -3.85 14.36
N HIS A 61 -10.69 -2.82 15.15
CA HIS A 61 -10.23 -1.54 14.64
C HIS A 61 -8.87 -1.65 13.95
N LEU A 62 -7.89 -2.28 14.59
CA LEU A 62 -6.53 -2.46 14.05
C LEU A 62 -6.53 -3.37 12.82
N THR A 63 -7.32 -4.44 12.83
CA THR A 63 -7.48 -5.32 11.66
C THR A 63 -7.97 -4.54 10.45
N LYS A 64 -8.93 -3.62 10.64
CA LYS A 64 -9.44 -2.75 9.58
C LYS A 64 -8.41 -1.72 9.11
N ILE A 65 -7.67 -1.11 10.04
CA ILE A 65 -6.66 -0.10 9.69
C ILE A 65 -5.50 -0.73 8.91
N PHE A 66 -5.03 -1.90 9.35
CA PHE A 66 -3.87 -2.56 8.76
C PHE A 66 -4.18 -3.42 7.54
N ALA A 67 -5.45 -3.60 7.15
CA ALA A 67 -5.81 -4.35 5.95
C ALA A 67 -5.08 -3.82 4.69
N ASN A 68 -5.02 -2.49 4.54
CA ASN A 68 -4.33 -1.86 3.41
C ASN A 68 -2.81 -2.09 3.45
N LEU A 69 -2.21 -2.02 4.65
CA LEU A 69 -0.78 -2.29 4.84
C LEU A 69 -0.46 -3.76 4.52
N LEU A 70 -1.36 -4.68 4.88
CA LEU A 70 -1.20 -6.11 4.61
C LEU A 70 -1.28 -6.42 3.12
N CYS A 71 -2.24 -5.81 2.39
CA CYS A 71 -2.28 -5.91 0.93
C CYS A 71 -1.01 -5.34 0.31
N TYR A 72 -0.57 -4.15 0.76
CA TYR A 72 0.64 -3.51 0.27
C TYR A 72 1.87 -4.42 0.44
N ALA A 73 2.08 -4.94 1.65
CA ALA A 73 3.19 -5.83 1.95
C ALA A 73 3.17 -7.11 1.10
N ARG A 74 1.99 -7.73 0.90
CA ARG A 74 1.85 -8.95 0.08
C ARG A 74 2.29 -8.74 -1.36
N GLU A 75 1.93 -7.61 -1.95
CA GLU A 75 2.35 -7.28 -3.32
C GLU A 75 3.86 -7.02 -3.40
N GLN A 76 4.44 -6.36 -2.39
CA GLN A 76 5.88 -6.07 -2.35
C GLN A 76 6.74 -7.31 -2.05
N ARG A 77 6.21 -8.34 -1.37
CA ARG A 77 6.94 -9.57 -1.04
C ARG A 77 7.49 -10.28 -2.28
N SER A 78 6.74 -10.29 -3.37
CA SER A 78 7.18 -10.89 -4.63
C SER A 78 8.28 -10.05 -5.30
N TYR A 79 8.07 -8.73 -5.40
CA TYR A 79 9.03 -7.81 -6.00
C TYR A 79 10.37 -7.78 -5.27
N ASN A 80 10.34 -7.68 -3.93
CA ASN A 80 11.55 -7.61 -3.11
C ASN A 80 12.41 -8.88 -3.19
N ARG A 81 11.82 -10.02 -3.60
CA ARG A 81 12.51 -11.31 -3.75
C ARG A 81 13.04 -11.54 -5.15
N ASP A 82 12.39 -11.03 -6.19
CA ASP A 82 12.84 -11.10 -7.58
C ASP A 82 12.44 -9.84 -8.37
N PRO A 83 13.33 -8.84 -8.44
CA PRO A 83 13.08 -7.59 -9.16
C PRO A 83 13.08 -7.74 -10.69
N SER A 84 13.38 -8.93 -11.22
CA SER A 84 13.51 -9.18 -12.67
C SER A 84 12.23 -9.70 -13.33
N GLN A 85 11.19 -10.00 -12.54
CA GLN A 85 9.89 -10.44 -13.05
C GLN A 85 9.02 -9.24 -13.42
N ASP A 86 8.18 -9.43 -14.45
CA ASP A 86 7.11 -8.47 -14.75
C ASP A 86 6.23 -8.33 -13.51
N THR A 87 6.31 -7.16 -12.87
CA THR A 87 5.65 -6.90 -11.59
C THR A 87 4.53 -5.88 -11.76
N CYS A 88 3.41 -6.15 -11.10
CA CYS A 88 2.26 -5.27 -11.06
C CYS A 88 2.00 -4.86 -9.62
N PHE A 89 1.90 -3.56 -9.40
CA PHE A 89 1.46 -3.01 -8.12
C PHE A 89 0.01 -2.55 -8.19
N THR A 90 -0.85 -2.94 -7.26
CA THR A 90 -2.25 -2.51 -7.22
C THR A 90 -2.48 -1.54 -6.08
N MET A 91 -2.85 -0.32 -6.43
CA MET A 91 -3.31 0.69 -5.50
C MET A 91 -4.80 0.59 -5.30
N GLY A 92 -5.23 0.44 -4.05
CA GLY A 92 -6.64 0.41 -3.69
C GLY A 92 -7.31 -0.96 -3.90
N PRO A 93 -8.65 -1.00 -3.83
CA PRO A 93 -9.52 0.13 -3.57
C PRO A 93 -9.47 0.51 -2.08
N TYR A 94 -9.14 1.77 -1.81
CA TYR A 94 -9.21 2.32 -0.45
C TYR A 94 -10.63 2.81 -0.16
N PRO A 95 -11.15 2.65 1.07
CA PRO A 95 -12.43 3.26 1.44
C PRO A 95 -12.43 4.75 1.10
N ALA A 96 -13.53 5.24 0.52
CA ALA A 96 -13.65 6.61 -0.02
C ALA A 96 -13.16 7.71 0.95
N ARG A 97 -13.34 7.52 2.27
CA ARG A 97 -12.88 8.46 3.32
C ARG A 97 -11.37 8.65 3.40
N TYR A 98 -10.59 7.72 2.85
CA TYR A 98 -9.12 7.77 2.82
C TYR A 98 -8.57 8.13 1.44
N PHE A 99 -9.44 8.37 0.45
CA PHE A 99 -9.03 8.78 -0.87
C PHE A 99 -8.43 10.19 -0.82
N ARG A 100 -7.18 10.29 -1.26
CA ARG A 100 -6.44 11.55 -1.44
C ARG A 100 -5.70 11.44 -2.76
N LEU A 101 -6.11 12.23 -3.76
CA LEU A 101 -5.55 12.15 -5.11
C LEU A 101 -4.03 12.38 -5.10
N ASP A 102 -3.55 13.41 -4.39
CA ASP A 102 -2.11 13.72 -4.30
C ASP A 102 -1.26 12.55 -3.76
N ASN A 103 -1.81 11.81 -2.78
CA ASN A 103 -1.15 10.64 -2.20
C ASN A 103 -1.11 9.49 -3.21
N LEU A 104 -2.21 9.28 -3.94
CA LEU A 104 -2.30 8.27 -4.99
C LEU A 104 -1.32 8.58 -6.12
N MET A 105 -1.23 9.84 -6.55
CA MET A 105 -0.29 10.30 -7.57
C MET A 105 1.17 10.06 -7.15
N SER A 106 1.53 10.51 -5.94
CA SER A 106 2.90 10.37 -5.42
C SER A 106 3.31 8.91 -5.29
N SER A 107 2.38 8.05 -4.86
CA SER A 107 2.62 6.62 -4.71
C SER A 107 2.71 5.92 -6.06
N ALA A 108 1.82 6.24 -7.02
CA ALA A 108 1.85 5.66 -8.36
C ALA A 108 3.17 5.98 -9.09
N LEU A 109 3.62 7.24 -9.04
CA LEU A 109 4.91 7.64 -9.60
C LEU A 109 6.09 6.93 -8.93
N ARG A 110 6.05 6.77 -7.60
CA ARG A 110 7.09 6.03 -6.88
C ARG A 110 7.12 4.56 -7.32
N GLN A 111 5.96 3.92 -7.42
CA GLN A 111 5.86 2.50 -7.78
C GLN A 111 6.24 2.24 -9.25
N LEU A 112 5.99 3.17 -10.17
CA LEU A 112 6.47 3.09 -11.55
C LEU A 112 8.00 3.02 -11.70
N THR A 113 8.77 3.45 -10.69
CA THR A 113 10.23 3.28 -10.71
C THR A 113 10.68 1.86 -10.39
N LYS A 114 9.74 1.01 -9.95
CA LYS A 114 10.01 -0.29 -9.34
C LYS A 114 9.25 -1.41 -10.05
N THR A 115 7.99 -1.18 -10.41
CA THR A 115 7.15 -2.18 -11.07
C THR A 115 6.91 -1.87 -12.52
N ASP A 116 6.74 -2.89 -13.35
CA ASP A 116 6.46 -2.74 -14.78
C ASP A 116 5.13 -2.02 -15.01
N PHE A 117 4.14 -2.33 -14.18
CA PHE A 117 2.83 -1.70 -14.20
C PHE A 117 2.37 -1.26 -12.81
N VAL A 118 1.62 -0.16 -12.78
CA VAL A 118 0.83 0.29 -11.62
C VAL A 118 -0.64 0.25 -12.02
N ARG A 119 -1.43 -0.50 -11.26
CA ARG A 119 -2.88 -0.59 -11.41
C ARG A 119 -3.53 0.23 -10.30
N ILE A 120 -4.51 1.04 -10.63
CA ILE A 120 -5.32 1.78 -9.67
C ILE A 120 -6.71 1.14 -9.68
N ASP A 121 -7.00 0.39 -8.62
CA ASP A 121 -8.30 -0.25 -8.43
C ASP A 121 -9.30 0.76 -7.86
N VAL A 122 -10.35 1.01 -8.63
CA VAL A 122 -11.42 1.97 -8.32
C VAL A 122 -12.77 1.29 -8.05
N SER A 123 -12.77 -0.03 -7.81
CA SER A 123 -13.98 -0.83 -7.59
C SER A 123 -14.86 -0.24 -6.48
N ASP A 124 -14.27 0.18 -5.34
CA ASP A 124 -15.02 0.79 -4.23
C ASP A 124 -15.07 2.32 -4.27
N TYR A 125 -14.59 2.95 -5.33
CA TYR A 125 -14.57 4.41 -5.45
C TYR A 125 -15.94 4.95 -5.89
N THR A 126 -16.28 6.14 -5.40
CA THR A 126 -17.47 6.85 -5.88
C THR A 126 -17.29 7.30 -7.33
N THR A 127 -18.39 7.65 -8.01
CA THR A 127 -18.35 8.20 -9.37
C THR A 127 -17.40 9.40 -9.50
N GLU A 128 -17.41 10.31 -8.52
CA GLU A 128 -16.55 11.50 -8.51
C GLU A 128 -15.08 11.12 -8.36
N GLN A 129 -14.77 10.18 -7.46
CA GLN A 129 -13.40 9.70 -7.25
C GLN A 129 -12.86 8.97 -8.48
N ARG A 130 -13.68 8.14 -9.14
CA ARG A 130 -13.33 7.50 -10.42
C ARG A 130 -13.04 8.53 -11.51
N ALA A 131 -13.82 9.62 -11.58
CA ALA A 131 -13.56 10.70 -12.53
C ALA A 131 -12.21 11.39 -12.27
N LEU A 132 -11.88 11.66 -11.01
CA LEU A 132 -10.58 12.25 -10.63
C LEU A 132 -9.40 11.33 -10.97
N VAL A 133 -9.51 10.03 -10.71
CA VAL A 133 -8.47 9.06 -11.05
C VAL A 133 -8.27 8.97 -12.57
N ARG A 134 -9.35 8.92 -13.35
CA ARG A 134 -9.27 8.92 -14.82
C ARG A 134 -8.58 10.17 -15.35
N ASP A 135 -9.01 11.35 -14.91
CA ASP A 135 -8.40 12.61 -15.32
C ASP A 135 -6.90 12.66 -14.99
N TYR A 136 -6.49 12.10 -13.84
CA TYR A 136 -5.08 11.95 -13.50
C TYR A 136 -4.33 11.00 -14.45
N VAL A 137 -4.84 9.78 -14.66
CA VAL A 137 -4.17 8.77 -15.51
C VAL A 137 -4.07 9.25 -16.97
N ASP A 138 -5.14 9.87 -17.48
CA ASP A 138 -5.17 10.47 -18.82
C ASP A 138 -4.12 11.59 -18.96
N LYS A 139 -4.02 12.48 -17.97
CA LYS A 139 -3.02 13.56 -17.94
C LYS A 139 -1.59 13.05 -17.77
N LEU A 140 -1.41 11.95 -17.02
CA LEU A 140 -0.11 11.33 -16.82
C LEU A 140 0.42 10.75 -18.14
N GLY A 141 -0.47 10.24 -19.00
CA GLY A 141 -0.12 9.75 -20.34
C GLY A 141 0.86 8.58 -20.33
N ASN A 142 1.02 7.90 -19.20
CA ASN A 142 1.97 6.82 -19.03
C ASN A 142 1.27 5.46 -19.23
N PRO A 143 1.60 4.69 -20.28
CA PRO A 143 0.93 3.43 -20.60
C PRO A 143 1.14 2.33 -19.53
N ARG A 144 2.07 2.55 -18.59
CA ARG A 144 2.34 1.64 -17.47
C ARG A 144 1.38 1.86 -16.29
N VAL A 145 0.51 2.87 -16.34
CA VAL A 145 -0.51 3.11 -15.31
C VAL A 145 -1.89 2.77 -15.86
N LEU A 146 -2.58 1.86 -15.16
CA LEU A 146 -3.86 1.29 -15.60
C LEU A 146 -4.92 1.54 -14.54
N VAL A 147 -6.14 1.91 -14.95
CA VAL A 147 -7.31 1.92 -14.06
C VAL A 147 -8.00 0.56 -14.18
N VAL A 148 -8.27 -0.09 -13.04
CA VAL A 148 -8.97 -1.39 -12.98
C VAL A 148 -10.20 -1.28 -12.07
N GLY A 149 -11.22 -2.13 -12.29
CA GLY A 149 -12.46 -2.08 -11.51
C GLY A 149 -13.39 -0.89 -11.83
N ASP A 150 -13.12 -0.16 -12.92
CA ASP A 150 -14.00 0.91 -13.40
C ASP A 150 -15.08 0.32 -14.33
N ASP A 151 -16.14 -0.25 -13.74
CA ASP A 151 -17.27 -0.86 -14.46
C ASP A 151 -18.19 0.15 -15.17
N ARG A 152 -17.64 1.12 -15.90
CA ARG A 152 -18.43 1.85 -16.90
C ARG A 152 -18.25 1.20 -18.27
N PRO A 153 -19.35 1.02 -19.03
CA PRO A 153 -19.26 0.52 -20.39
C PRO A 153 -18.38 1.49 -21.18
N THR A 154 -17.40 0.95 -21.90
CA THR A 154 -16.76 1.67 -23.01
C THR A 154 -17.88 2.19 -23.90
N THR A 155 -18.18 3.49 -23.83
CA THR A 155 -18.93 4.16 -24.89
C THR A 155 -18.06 4.06 -26.15
N GLN A 156 -18.41 3.08 -26.98
CA GLN A 156 -18.12 3.10 -28.42
C GLN A 156 -18.86 4.26 -29.07
#